data_AF-A0A7R7ZS22-F1
#
_entry.id   AF-A0A7R7ZS22-F1
#
_cell.length_a   1.000
_cell.length_b   1.000
_cell.length_c   1.000
_cell.angle_alpha   90.00
_cell.angle_beta   90.00
_cell.angle_gamma   90.00
#
_symmetry.space_group_name_H-M   'P 1'
#
loop_
_entity.id
_entity.type
_entity.pdbx_description
1 polymer ?
#
loop_
_entity_poly.entity_id
_entity_poly.type
_entity_poly.pdbx_seq_one_letter_code
_entity_poly.pdbx_strand_id
1 'polypeptide(L)'
;MQQITYKHLPGPVGDCLKPASYATTATVPVSPTASLVYTTGHIGLRLDTAELVHESLEAEFKAIFTCLDAALKNAGAIRGLAQAYRFTSYLVRAEDEAVMQSVFRRMAPGHTPTWCSVLVKEINVKGMSAEIAAEGVVYSGDWCSCTLPYN
;
A
#
# COMPACT_ATOMS: atom_id res chain seq x y z
N MET A 1 14.61 -23.17 -6.44
CA MET A 1 13.95 -22.23 -7.37
C MET A 1 13.47 -21.04 -6.58
N GLN A 2 13.71 -19.82 -7.06
CA GLN A 2 13.08 -18.62 -6.52
C GLN A 2 11.59 -18.66 -6.88
N GLN A 3 10.69 -18.58 -5.89
CA GLN A 3 9.24 -18.71 -6.09
C GLN A 3 8.52 -17.44 -5.64
N ILE A 4 7.42 -17.10 -6.32
CA ILE A 4 6.54 -16.01 -5.89
C ILE A 4 5.96 -16.37 -4.51
N THR A 5 6.08 -15.45 -3.56
CA THR A 5 5.53 -15.61 -2.21
C THR A 5 4.30 -14.74 -2.04
N TYR A 6 3.16 -15.35 -1.70
CA TYR A 6 1.93 -14.63 -1.39
C TYR A 6 1.76 -14.54 0.12
N LYS A 7 1.39 -13.35 0.62
CA LYS A 7 1.07 -13.15 2.04
C LYS A 7 -0.23 -12.38 2.21
N HIS A 8 -1.02 -12.81 3.17
CA HIS A 8 -2.07 -12.00 3.78
C HIS A 8 -1.49 -11.18 4.91
N LEU A 9 -2.03 -9.98 5.13
CA LEU A 9 -1.79 -9.28 6.38
C LEU A 9 -2.22 -10.16 7.57
N PRO A 10 -1.51 -10.16 8.70
CA PRO A 10 -2.04 -10.76 9.91
C PRO A 10 -3.21 -9.92 10.44
N GLY A 11 -4.23 -10.58 10.98
CA GLY A 11 -5.37 -9.93 11.62
C GLY A 11 -6.53 -9.58 10.68
N PRO A 12 -7.49 -8.77 11.15
CA PRO A 12 -8.81 -8.67 10.52
C PRO A 12 -8.80 -8.23 9.06
N VAL A 13 -7.93 -7.29 8.67
CA VAL A 13 -7.84 -6.86 7.27
C VAL A 13 -7.29 -7.95 6.36
N GLY A 14 -6.39 -8.83 6.82
CA GLY A 14 -6.00 -9.97 5.98
C GLY A 14 -7.05 -11.06 5.99
N ASP A 15 -7.70 -11.27 7.13
CA ASP A 15 -8.77 -12.26 7.28
C ASP A 15 -9.99 -11.93 6.41
N CYS A 16 -10.32 -10.65 6.22
CA CYS A 16 -11.43 -10.25 5.35
C CYS A 16 -11.21 -10.57 3.87
N LEU A 17 -9.94 -10.75 3.44
CA LEU A 17 -9.59 -11.11 2.06
C LEU A 17 -9.52 -12.62 1.83
N LYS A 18 -9.36 -13.44 2.88
CA LYS A 18 -9.23 -14.91 2.77
C LYS A 18 -10.38 -15.61 2.05
N PRO A 19 -11.65 -15.17 2.15
CA PRO A 19 -12.74 -15.78 1.39
C PRO A 19 -12.62 -15.61 -0.13
N ALA A 20 -11.77 -14.69 -0.59
CA ALA A 20 -11.55 -14.41 -2.01
C ALA A 20 -10.22 -14.99 -2.52
N SER A 21 -10.12 -15.16 -3.83
CA SER A 21 -8.92 -15.75 -4.48
C SER A 21 -7.80 -14.73 -4.71
N TYR A 22 -7.47 -13.92 -3.70
CA TYR A 22 -6.34 -12.97 -3.75
C TYR A 22 -5.65 -12.80 -2.40
N ALA A 23 -4.37 -12.43 -2.44
CA ALA A 23 -3.52 -12.18 -1.28
C ALA A 23 -3.36 -10.68 -1.05
N THR A 24 -2.95 -10.27 0.15
CA THR A 24 -2.66 -8.86 0.41
C THR A 24 -1.41 -8.41 -0.34
N THR A 25 -0.41 -9.28 -0.45
CA THR A 25 0.82 -9.01 -1.20
C THR A 25 1.30 -10.22 -1.99
N ALA A 26 2.00 -9.95 -3.09
CA ALA A 26 2.82 -10.90 -3.82
C ALA A 26 4.26 -10.38 -3.86
N THR A 27 5.22 -11.21 -3.46
CA THR A 27 6.65 -10.93 -3.56
C THR A 27 7.23 -11.74 -4.70
N VAL A 28 7.76 -11.06 -5.72
CA VAL A 28 8.31 -11.63 -6.95
C VAL A 28 9.83 -11.42 -6.95
N PRO A 29 10.62 -12.50 -6.86
CA PRO A 29 12.06 -12.36 -6.97
C PRO A 29 12.50 -11.93 -8.37
N VAL A 30 13.37 -10.93 -8.45
CA VAL A 30 13.93 -10.44 -9.73
C VAL A 30 15.42 -10.70 -9.84
N SER A 31 16.11 -10.91 -8.71
CA SER A 31 17.51 -11.31 -8.65
C SER A 31 17.80 -12.06 -7.34
N PRO A 32 19.02 -12.59 -7.13
CA PRO A 32 19.42 -13.16 -5.85
C PRO A 32 19.34 -12.20 -4.65
N THR A 33 19.35 -10.89 -4.91
CA THR A 33 19.44 -9.83 -3.90
C THR A 33 18.29 -8.83 -3.96
N ALA A 34 17.31 -9.03 -4.84
CA ALA A 34 16.20 -8.11 -5.02
C ALA A 34 14.89 -8.83 -5.34
N SER A 35 13.81 -8.36 -4.73
CA SER A 35 12.44 -8.79 -5.01
C SER A 35 11.53 -7.58 -5.13
N LEU A 36 10.56 -7.65 -6.03
CA LEU A 36 9.46 -6.68 -6.11
C LEU A 36 8.31 -7.14 -5.24
N VAL A 37 7.63 -6.20 -4.59
CA VAL A 37 6.46 -6.44 -3.76
C VAL A 37 5.30 -5.71 -4.38
N TYR A 38 4.22 -6.43 -4.64
CA TYR A 38 2.97 -5.89 -5.16
C TYR A 38 1.91 -6.02 -4.06
N THR A 39 1.16 -4.95 -3.79
CA THR A 39 -0.05 -5.05 -2.96
C THR A 39 -1.26 -5.28 -3.84
N THR A 40 -2.29 -5.92 -3.28
CA THR A 40 -3.65 -5.74 -3.79
C THR A 40 -4.10 -4.28 -3.60
N GLY A 41 -5.19 -3.88 -4.24
CA GLY A 41 -5.86 -2.61 -3.95
C GLY A 41 -6.41 -2.60 -2.52
N HIS A 42 -6.21 -1.48 -1.83
CA HIS A 42 -6.74 -1.24 -0.48
C HIS A 42 -7.72 -0.08 -0.50
N ILE A 43 -8.85 -0.30 0.18
CA ILE A 43 -9.82 0.74 0.57
C ILE A 43 -9.59 1.15 2.03
N GLY A 44 -10.29 2.18 2.50
CA GLY A 44 -10.21 2.65 3.89
C GLY A 44 -10.81 1.65 4.88
N LEU A 45 -9.97 0.75 5.39
CA LEU A 45 -10.29 -0.17 6.48
C LEU A 45 -9.46 0.14 7.72
N ARG A 46 -10.08 0.05 8.90
CA ARG A 46 -9.33 0.00 10.16
C ARG A 46 -8.52 -1.29 10.20
N LEU A 47 -7.21 -1.18 10.41
CA LEU A 47 -6.29 -2.31 10.35
C LEU A 47 -6.62 -3.41 11.38
N ASP A 48 -7.12 -3.00 12.54
CA ASP A 48 -7.39 -3.82 13.73
C ASP A 48 -8.81 -4.38 13.80
N THR A 49 -9.79 -3.80 13.11
CA THR A 49 -11.19 -4.28 13.12
C THR A 49 -11.72 -4.68 11.75
N ALA A 50 -11.05 -4.30 10.66
CA ALA A 50 -11.54 -4.40 9.29
C ALA A 50 -12.87 -3.67 9.04
N GLU A 51 -13.22 -2.71 9.89
CA GLU A 51 -14.38 -1.84 9.66
C GLU A 51 -14.04 -0.76 8.64
N LEU A 52 -15.04 -0.37 7.84
CA LEU A 52 -14.92 0.71 6.87
C LEU A 52 -14.72 2.04 7.59
N VAL A 53 -13.79 2.85 7.10
CA VAL A 53 -13.55 4.21 7.57
C VAL A 53 -14.17 5.19 6.60
N HIS A 54 -15.25 5.85 7.05
CA HIS A 54 -16.04 6.79 6.24
C HIS A 54 -16.36 8.09 7.00
N GLU A 55 -15.63 8.36 8.09
CA GLU A 55 -15.81 9.55 8.94
C GLU A 55 -15.40 10.84 8.21
N SER A 56 -14.34 10.76 7.39
CA SER A 56 -13.84 11.82 6.53
C SER A 56 -12.91 11.24 5.46
N LEU A 57 -12.73 11.97 4.36
CA LEU A 57 -11.77 11.60 3.31
C LEU A 57 -10.34 11.45 3.87
N GLU A 58 -9.93 12.33 4.77
CA GLU A 58 -8.61 12.24 5.40
C GLU A 58 -8.46 10.96 6.22
N ALA A 59 -9.49 10.59 6.99
CA ALA A 59 -9.47 9.34 7.76
C ALA A 59 -9.46 8.11 6.84
N GLU A 60 -10.24 8.12 5.76
CA GLU A 60 -10.27 7.04 4.76
C GLU A 60 -8.90 6.87 4.09
N PHE A 61 -8.31 7.94 3.55
CA PHE A 61 -6.99 7.87 2.92
C PHE A 61 -5.90 7.46 3.92
N LYS A 62 -5.96 7.94 5.16
CA LYS A 62 -5.04 7.50 6.21
C LYS A 62 -5.19 6.00 6.47
N ALA A 63 -6.41 5.48 6.49
CA ALA A 63 -6.67 4.05 6.67
C ALA A 63 -6.14 3.22 5.49
N ILE A 64 -6.34 3.68 4.24
CA ILE A 64 -5.78 3.06 3.02
C ILE A 64 -4.26 2.97 3.15
N PHE A 65 -3.59 4.11 3.39
CA PHE A 65 -2.14 4.15 3.50
C PHE A 65 -1.59 3.36 4.69
N THR A 66 -2.33 3.29 5.81
CA THR A 66 -1.96 2.45 6.96
C THR A 66 -1.99 0.97 6.58
N CYS A 67 -3.00 0.52 5.83
CA CYS A 67 -3.06 -0.86 5.36
C CYS A 67 -1.94 -1.17 4.36
N LEU A 68 -1.68 -0.27 3.41
CA LEU A 68 -0.58 -0.42 2.45
C LEU A 68 0.79 -0.46 3.14
N ASP A 69 1.01 0.42 4.12
CA ASP A 69 2.24 0.44 4.93
C ASP A 69 2.46 -0.90 5.65
N ALA A 70 1.41 -1.40 6.32
CA ALA A 70 1.45 -2.69 7.00
C ALA A 70 1.69 -3.84 6.02
N ALA A 71 1.03 -3.83 4.86
CA ALA A 71 1.16 -4.85 3.83
C ALA A 71 2.59 -4.94 3.31
N LEU A 72 3.18 -3.79 2.95
CA LEU A 72 4.56 -3.68 2.48
C LEU A 72 5.55 -4.16 3.56
N LYS A 73 5.37 -3.73 4.82
CA LYS A 73 6.22 -4.17 5.94
C LYS A 73 6.13 -5.68 6.18
N ASN A 74 4.93 -6.26 6.14
CA ASN A 74 4.71 -7.71 6.26
C ASN A 74 5.39 -8.51 5.13
N ALA A 75 5.50 -7.92 3.93
CA ALA A 75 6.22 -8.49 2.80
C ALA A 75 7.75 -8.31 2.87
N GLY A 76 8.26 -7.56 3.86
CA GLY A 76 9.70 -7.34 4.08
C GLY A 76 10.22 -5.97 3.62
N ALA A 77 9.38 -5.10 3.06
CA ALA A 77 9.73 -3.72 2.80
C ALA A 77 9.64 -2.91 4.10
N ILE A 78 10.69 -2.99 4.93
CA ILE A 78 10.71 -2.52 6.33
C ILE A 78 10.34 -1.04 6.51
N ARG A 79 10.61 -0.19 5.51
CA ARG A 79 10.24 1.24 5.54
C ARG A 79 8.82 1.52 5.01
N GLY A 80 8.06 0.49 4.67
CA GLY A 80 6.66 0.57 4.26
C GLY A 80 6.44 1.53 3.09
N LEU A 81 5.55 2.51 3.26
CA LEU A 81 5.24 3.50 2.22
C LEU A 81 6.48 4.24 1.70
N ALA A 82 7.45 4.52 2.57
CA ALA A 82 8.70 5.21 2.20
C ALA A 82 9.67 4.34 1.38
N GLN A 83 9.30 3.09 1.09
CA GLN A 83 10.02 2.14 0.23
C GLN A 83 9.22 1.78 -1.04
N ALA A 84 7.97 2.22 -1.13
CA ALA A 84 7.14 2.00 -2.31
C ALA A 84 7.61 2.91 -3.46
N TYR A 85 7.87 2.37 -4.65
CA TYR A 85 8.34 3.18 -5.79
C TYR A 85 7.21 3.57 -6.76
N ARG A 86 6.04 2.93 -6.64
CA ARG A 86 4.90 3.14 -7.53
C ARG A 86 3.57 3.00 -6.80
N PHE A 87 2.64 3.88 -7.15
CA PHE A 87 1.25 3.83 -6.71
C PHE A 87 0.31 3.90 -7.91
N THR A 88 -0.81 3.19 -7.80
CA THR A 88 -1.97 3.36 -8.68
C THR A 88 -3.18 3.64 -7.81
N SER A 89 -3.84 4.77 -8.05
CA SER A 89 -5.02 5.22 -7.32
C SER A 89 -6.23 5.24 -8.25
N TYR A 90 -7.28 4.54 -7.84
CA TYR A 90 -8.61 4.65 -8.42
C TYR A 90 -9.44 5.54 -7.51
N LEU A 91 -9.84 6.71 -8.00
CA LEU A 91 -10.61 7.70 -7.26
C LEU A 91 -12.00 7.83 -7.87
N VAL A 92 -13.04 7.97 -7.02
CA VAL A 92 -14.41 8.25 -7.49
C VAL A 92 -14.57 9.72 -7.90
N ARG A 93 -13.84 10.62 -7.24
CA ARG A 93 -13.92 12.07 -7.44
C ARG A 93 -12.53 12.66 -7.63
N ALA A 94 -12.40 13.62 -8.55
CA ALA A 94 -11.11 14.22 -8.88
C ALA A 94 -10.58 15.12 -7.76
N GLU A 95 -11.48 15.86 -7.11
CA GLU A 95 -11.19 16.77 -6.00
C GLU A 95 -10.59 16.08 -4.77
N ASP A 96 -10.81 14.77 -4.62
CA ASP A 96 -10.29 13.98 -3.48
C ASP A 96 -8.77 13.75 -3.59
N GLU A 97 -8.18 13.88 -4.79
CA GLU A 97 -6.75 13.68 -5.02
C GLU A 97 -5.88 14.62 -4.17
N ALA A 98 -6.30 15.88 -3.99
CA ALA A 98 -5.56 16.83 -3.18
C ALA A 98 -5.48 16.38 -1.72
N VAL A 99 -6.55 15.79 -1.19
CA VAL A 99 -6.61 15.24 0.17
C VAL A 99 -5.74 13.98 0.26
N MET A 100 -5.87 13.06 -0.70
CA MET A 100 -5.04 11.85 -0.80
C MET A 100 -3.55 12.18 -0.75
N GLN A 101 -3.10 13.08 -1.63
CA GLN A 101 -1.70 13.48 -1.74
C GLN A 101 -1.22 14.22 -0.48
N SER A 102 -2.09 14.99 0.16
CA SER A 102 -1.81 15.68 1.43
C SER A 102 -1.56 14.68 2.57
N VAL A 103 -2.40 13.64 2.70
CA VAL A 103 -2.23 12.58 3.68
C VAL A 103 -0.94 11.80 3.42
N PHE A 104 -0.69 11.40 2.18
CA PHE A 104 0.52 10.67 1.81
C PHE A 104 1.80 11.43 2.21
N ARG A 105 1.90 12.73 1.88
CA ARG A 105 3.06 13.56 2.24
C ARG A 105 3.30 13.64 3.75
N ARG A 106 2.25 13.59 4.59
CA ARG A 106 2.40 13.53 6.05
C ARG A 106 2.88 12.18 6.53
N MET A 107 2.41 11.09 5.91
CA MET A 107 2.74 9.72 6.31
C MET A 107 4.12 9.26 5.82
N ALA A 108 4.57 9.76 4.67
CA ALA A 108 5.90 9.48 4.10
C ALA A 108 6.60 10.79 3.68
N PRO A 109 7.07 11.61 4.64
CA PRO A 109 7.69 12.90 4.34
C PRO A 109 8.92 12.76 3.43
N GLY A 110 9.00 13.63 2.41
CA GLY A 110 10.11 13.66 1.45
C GLY A 110 10.12 12.54 0.41
N HIS A 111 9.17 11.60 0.46
CA HIS A 111 9.10 10.49 -0.49
C HIS A 111 8.29 10.85 -1.75
N THR A 112 8.83 10.54 -2.93
CA THR A 112 8.26 10.94 -4.24
C THR A 112 8.20 9.76 -5.21
N PRO A 113 7.28 8.80 -5.01
CA PRO A 113 7.12 7.65 -5.89
C PRO A 113 6.50 8.06 -7.24
N THR A 114 6.60 7.18 -8.24
CA THR A 114 5.75 7.30 -9.44
C THR A 114 4.30 7.08 -9.06
N TRP A 115 3.37 7.83 -9.66
CA TRP A 115 1.96 7.76 -9.30
C TRP A 115 1.07 7.86 -10.54
N CYS A 116 0.13 6.92 -10.65
CA CYS A 116 -0.94 6.96 -11.64
C CYS A 116 -2.28 7.15 -10.94
N SER A 117 -3.03 8.18 -11.28
CA SER A 117 -4.38 8.43 -10.76
C SER A 117 -5.39 8.25 -11.89
N VAL A 118 -6.44 7.48 -11.63
CA VAL A 118 -7.52 7.19 -12.58
C VAL A 118 -8.86 7.49 -11.92
N LEU A 119 -9.74 8.19 -12.63
CA LEU A 119 -11.12 8.39 -12.21
C LEU A 119 -11.96 7.18 -12.62
N VAL A 120 -12.66 6.60 -11.65
CA VAL A 120 -13.54 5.45 -11.85
C VAL A 120 -14.97 5.80 -11.45
N LYS A 121 -15.94 5.09 -12.01
CA LYS A 121 -17.35 5.30 -11.71
C LYS A 121 -17.68 4.98 -10.25
N GLU A 122 -17.12 3.89 -9.73
CA GLU A 122 -17.36 3.39 -8.38
C GLU A 122 -16.26 2.41 -7.95
N ILE A 123 -16.09 2.26 -6.63
CA ILE A 123 -15.29 1.20 -6.01
C ILE A 123 -16.24 0.05 -5.63
N ASN A 124 -15.78 -1.20 -5.73
CA ASN A 124 -16.61 -2.39 -5.49
C ASN A 124 -17.23 -2.43 -4.07
N VAL A 125 -16.64 -1.71 -3.12
CA VAL A 125 -17.25 -1.48 -1.80
C VAL A 125 -17.98 -0.14 -1.81
N LYS A 126 -19.31 -0.21 -1.74
CA LYS A 126 -20.20 0.95 -1.83
C LYS A 126 -19.85 2.00 -0.77
N GLY A 127 -19.70 3.24 -1.22
CA GLY A 127 -19.45 4.39 -0.35
C GLY A 127 -17.97 4.74 -0.14
N MET A 128 -17.04 3.91 -0.62
CA MET A 128 -15.62 4.23 -0.59
C MET A 128 -15.25 5.23 -1.69
N SER A 129 -14.42 6.20 -1.34
CA SER A 129 -13.93 7.23 -2.26
C SER A 129 -12.75 6.76 -3.11
N ALA A 130 -12.01 5.76 -2.65
CA ALA A 130 -10.82 5.30 -3.36
C ALA A 130 -10.47 3.82 -3.12
N GLU A 131 -9.71 3.28 -4.07
CA GLU A 131 -8.92 2.05 -3.91
C GLU A 131 -7.51 2.32 -4.43
N ILE A 132 -6.49 2.01 -3.63
CA ILE A 132 -5.09 2.31 -3.96
C ILE A 132 -4.24 1.04 -3.84
N ALA A 133 -3.41 0.79 -4.84
CA ALA A 133 -2.37 -0.23 -4.80
C ALA A 133 -0.98 0.41 -4.79
N ALA A 134 -0.04 -0.26 -4.14
CA ALA A 134 1.36 0.15 -4.06
C ALA A 134 2.29 -0.98 -4.52
N GLU A 135 3.43 -0.59 -5.07
CA GLU A 135 4.53 -1.48 -5.38
C GLU A 135 5.79 -1.02 -4.65
N GLY A 136 6.51 -1.97 -4.05
CA GLY A 136 7.76 -1.74 -3.34
C GLY A 136 8.86 -2.67 -3.81
N VAL A 137 10.06 -2.45 -3.31
CA VAL A 137 11.24 -3.29 -3.59
C VAL A 137 11.84 -3.74 -2.27
N VAL A 138 12.26 -5.00 -2.17
CA VAL A 138 13.01 -5.55 -1.05
C VAL A 138 14.39 -5.94 -1.55
N TYR A 139 15.43 -5.51 -0.84
CA TYR A 139 16.81 -5.90 -1.12
C TYR A 139 17.27 -6.88 -0.04
N SER A 140 17.79 -8.04 -0.45
CA SER A 140 18.41 -9.05 0.42
C SER A 140 19.93 -9.02 0.27
N GLY A 141 20.63 -8.76 1.36
CA GLY A 141 22.09 -8.61 1.43
C GLY A 141 22.46 -7.56 2.47
N ASP A 142 23.66 -7.64 3.04
CA ASP A 142 24.19 -6.71 4.04
C ASP A 142 24.34 -5.29 3.47
N TRP A 143 23.22 -4.58 3.31
CA TRP A 143 23.20 -3.13 3.27
C TRP A 143 23.34 -2.66 4.72
N CYS A 144 24.55 -2.87 5.23
CA CYS A 144 25.05 -2.20 6.43
C CYS A 144 24.84 -0.70 6.20
N SER A 145 23.84 -0.13 6.89
CA SER A 145 23.66 1.28 7.20
C SER A 145 24.51 2.28 6.40
N CYS A 146 24.28 2.41 5.10
CA CYS A 146 24.60 3.66 4.42
C CYS A 146 23.38 4.55 4.65
N THR A 147 23.39 5.26 5.78
CA THR A 147 22.62 6.49 5.94
C THR A 147 22.88 7.34 4.70
N LEU A 148 21.93 7.39 3.77
CA LEU A 148 21.90 8.45 2.78
C LEU A 148 21.82 9.75 3.58
N PRO A 149 22.80 10.65 3.47
CA PRO A 149 22.69 11.97 4.05
C PRO A 149 21.73 12.73 3.14
N TYR A 150 20.44 12.69 3.44
CA TYR A 150 19.53 13.69 2.90
C TYR A 150 19.64 14.93 3.78
N ASN A 151 20.44 15.89 3.29
CA ASN A 151 20.21 17.33 3.47
C ASN A 151 19.06 17.77 2.57
#